data_AF-A0A3B8RI80-F1
#
_entry.id   AF-A0A3B8RI80-F1
#
_cell.length_a   1.000
_cell.length_b   1.000
_cell.length_c   1.000
_cell.angle_alpha   90.00
_cell.angle_beta   90.00
_cell.angle_gamma   90.00
#
_symmetry.space_group_name_H-M   'P 1'
#
loop_
_entity.id
_entity.type
_entity.pdbx_description
1 polymer ?
#
loop_
_entity_poly.entity_id
_entity_poly.type
_entity_poly.pdbx_seq_one_letter_code
_entity_poly.pdbx_strand_id
1 'polypeptide(L)'
;MDKEELKEQLKQAIKNNTLMIPKHNPNMLHNTYDRYRTVLSPKLASNLDGFIESGEYDIEGYNNINYPGKPYVVIKPYDSSFVPASGILPYDDFAAHTCDCIIAVSGTRIGWHLYGERSQDIQDNIDNGQLIKL
;
A
#
# COMPACT_ATOMS: atom_id res chain seq x y z
N MET A 1 -8.57 -8.34 -14.38
CA MET A 1 -9.18 -7.13 -13.79
C MET A 1 -8.39 -5.95 -14.34
N ASP A 2 -9.07 -4.97 -14.92
CA ASP A 2 -8.38 -3.86 -15.57
C ASP A 2 -8.03 -2.73 -14.59
N LYS A 3 -7.20 -1.79 -15.05
CA LYS A 3 -6.70 -0.67 -14.23
C LYS A 3 -7.81 0.27 -13.74
N GLU A 4 -8.86 0.48 -14.54
CA GLU A 4 -9.94 1.39 -14.19
C GLU A 4 -10.88 0.77 -13.16
N GLU A 5 -11.14 -0.53 -13.27
CA GLU A 5 -11.86 -1.31 -12.25
C GLU A 5 -11.15 -1.23 -10.89
N LEU A 6 -9.82 -1.37 -10.88
CA LEU A 6 -9.01 -1.23 -9.66
C LEU A 6 -9.10 0.15 -9.04
N LYS A 7 -9.01 1.22 -9.86
CA LYS A 7 -9.15 2.59 -9.38
C LYS A 7 -10.53 2.85 -8.79
N GLU A 8 -11.59 2.33 -9.42
CA GLU A 8 -12.95 2.49 -8.91
C GLU A 8 -13.12 1.77 -7.57
N GLN A 9 -12.57 0.55 -7.41
CA GLN A 9 -12.61 -0.16 -6.13
C GLN A 9 -11.92 0.62 -5.00
N LEU A 10 -10.82 1.32 -5.28
CA LEU A 10 -10.17 2.21 -4.31
C LEU A 10 -11.03 3.43 -3.98
N LYS A 11 -11.66 4.07 -4.98
CA LYS A 11 -12.59 5.20 -4.75
C LYS A 11 -13.79 4.80 -3.90
N GLN A 12 -14.31 3.59 -4.08
CA GLN A 12 -15.39 3.07 -3.22
C GLN A 12 -14.91 2.82 -1.79
N ALA A 13 -13.66 2.39 -1.62
CA ALA A 13 -13.07 2.22 -0.29
C ALA A 13 -12.93 3.56 0.46
N ILE A 14 -12.64 4.66 -0.25
CA ILE A 14 -12.64 6.03 0.31
C ILE A 14 -14.01 6.36 0.87
N LYS A 15 -15.06 6.23 0.04
CA LYS A 15 -16.44 6.54 0.43
C LYS A 15 -16.90 5.77 1.66
N ASN A 16 -16.38 4.55 1.82
CA ASN A 16 -16.69 3.68 2.95
C ASN A 16 -15.75 3.86 4.15
N ASN A 17 -14.75 4.75 4.07
CA ASN A 17 -13.70 4.95 5.09
C ASN A 17 -12.96 3.65 5.47
N THR A 18 -12.62 2.85 4.45
CA THR A 18 -11.99 1.52 4.62
C THR A 18 -10.71 1.38 3.79
N LEU A 19 -9.95 2.47 3.63
CA LEU A 19 -8.69 2.46 2.88
C LEU A 19 -7.47 2.11 3.76
N MET A 20 -7.44 2.62 4.99
CA MET A 20 -6.25 2.55 5.83
C MET A 20 -6.61 2.02 7.21
N ILE A 21 -5.82 1.05 7.70
CA ILE A 21 -5.94 0.56 9.07
C ILE A 21 -4.94 1.26 10.00
N PRO A 22 -5.22 1.37 11.31
CA PRO A 22 -4.44 2.20 12.23
C PRO A 22 -2.93 1.93 12.27
N LYS A 23 -2.50 0.67 12.09
CA LYS A 23 -1.07 0.29 12.17
C LYS A 23 -0.17 0.90 11.09
N HIS A 24 -0.76 1.44 10.01
CA HIS A 24 -0.08 2.15 8.92
C HIS A 24 -0.20 3.66 9.01
N ASN A 25 -0.92 4.18 10.01
CA ASN A 25 -1.09 5.60 10.21
C ASN A 25 0.15 6.17 10.93
N PRO A 26 0.87 7.14 10.35
CA PRO A 26 2.04 7.75 10.98
C PRO A 26 1.71 8.49 12.28
N ASN A 27 0.45 8.86 12.52
CA ASN A 27 0.04 9.51 13.78
C ASN A 27 -0.12 8.50 14.95
N MET A 28 0.00 7.20 14.68
CA MET A 28 -0.16 6.11 15.65
C MET A 28 1.18 5.42 15.99
N LEU A 29 2.32 6.08 15.73
CA LEU A 29 3.66 5.53 15.94
C LEU A 29 4.00 5.18 17.40
N HIS A 30 3.30 5.77 18.38
CA HIS A 30 3.52 5.51 19.80
C HIS A 30 3.23 4.06 20.23
N ASN A 31 2.56 3.28 19.38
CA ASN A 31 2.40 1.84 19.58
C ASN A 31 3.53 1.10 18.87
N THR A 32 4.45 0.51 19.64
CA THR A 32 5.43 -0.43 19.09
C THR A 32 4.74 -1.74 18.74
N TYR A 33 5.18 -2.39 17.66
CA TYR A 33 4.67 -3.69 17.22
C TYR A 33 5.79 -4.73 17.23
N ASP A 34 5.47 -5.97 17.57
CA ASP A 34 6.40 -7.11 17.62
C ASP A 34 6.82 -7.64 16.24
N ARG A 35 6.39 -6.98 15.18
CA ARG A 35 6.61 -7.37 13.78
C ARG A 35 6.86 -6.14 12.92
N TYR A 36 7.52 -6.38 11.78
CA TYR A 36 7.71 -5.38 10.75
C TYR A 36 6.35 -4.79 10.31
N ARG A 37 6.35 -3.48 10.10
CA ARG A 37 5.21 -2.74 9.58
C ARG A 37 5.71 -1.61 8.69
N THR A 38 4.81 -1.05 7.92
CA THR A 38 5.07 0.20 7.21
C THR A 38 4.11 1.27 7.70
N VAL A 39 4.48 2.53 7.53
CA VAL A 39 3.61 3.68 7.78
C VAL A 39 3.60 4.57 6.57
N LEU A 40 2.45 5.17 6.27
CA LEU A 40 2.37 6.18 5.23
C LEU A 40 3.17 7.41 5.65
N SER A 41 3.66 8.18 4.68
CA SER A 41 4.24 9.49 4.96
C SER A 41 3.17 10.42 5.52
N PRO A 42 3.51 11.37 6.41
CA PRO A 42 2.54 12.31 6.95
C PRO A 42 1.75 13.06 5.87
N LYS A 43 2.42 13.44 4.77
CA LYS A 43 1.79 14.07 3.60
C LYS A 43 0.71 13.16 3.00
N LEU A 44 1.05 11.90 2.71
CA LEU A 44 0.09 10.96 2.13
C LEU A 44 -1.04 10.62 3.12
N ALA A 45 -0.73 10.36 4.38
CA ALA A 45 -1.72 10.03 5.39
C ALA A 45 -2.74 11.16 5.62
N SER A 46 -2.31 12.42 5.52
CA SER A 46 -3.17 13.59 5.69
C SER A 46 -4.10 13.85 4.51
N ASN A 47 -3.80 13.32 3.32
CA ASN A 47 -4.55 13.56 2.09
C ASN A 47 -4.60 12.31 1.19
N LEU A 48 -4.85 11.15 1.80
CA LEU A 48 -4.83 9.87 1.09
C LEU A 48 -5.94 9.82 0.05
N ASP A 49 -7.13 10.29 0.42
CA ASP A 49 -8.29 10.34 -0.45
C ASP A 49 -8.02 11.23 -1.66
N GLY A 50 -7.51 12.45 -1.43
CA GLY A 50 -7.15 13.37 -2.51
C GLY A 50 -6.03 12.83 -3.42
N PHE A 51 -5.06 12.09 -2.88
CA PHE A 51 -4.05 11.41 -3.70
C PHE A 51 -4.69 10.36 -4.63
N ILE A 52 -5.56 9.49 -4.10
CA ILE A 52 -6.24 8.48 -4.91
C ILE A 52 -7.19 9.12 -5.95
N GLU A 53 -7.89 10.20 -5.58
CA GLU A 53 -8.78 10.91 -6.50
C GLU A 53 -8.03 11.66 -7.61
N SER A 54 -6.82 12.16 -7.33
CA SER A 54 -6.00 12.91 -8.30
C SER A 54 -5.62 12.07 -9.53
N GLY A 55 -5.48 10.76 -9.36
CA GLY A 55 -5.00 9.87 -10.42
C GLY A 55 -3.53 10.07 -10.79
N GLU A 56 -2.74 10.82 -10.00
CA GLU A 56 -1.30 11.08 -10.23
C GLU A 56 -0.41 9.87 -9.87
N TYR A 57 -0.80 8.69 -10.36
CA TYR A 57 -0.14 7.43 -10.11
C TYR A 57 -0.44 6.42 -11.22
N ASP A 58 0.47 5.47 -11.44
CA ASP A 58 0.18 4.24 -12.16
C ASP A 58 -0.30 3.14 -11.21
N ILE A 59 -1.06 2.19 -11.75
CA ILE A 59 -1.57 1.04 -11.03
C ILE A 59 -1.30 -0.24 -11.80
N GLU A 60 -0.82 -1.25 -11.10
CA GLU A 60 -0.59 -2.59 -11.63
C GLU A 60 -1.23 -3.63 -10.72
N GLY A 61 -2.00 -4.55 -11.30
CA GLY A 61 -2.65 -5.63 -10.58
C GLY A 61 -1.86 -6.94 -10.71
N TYR A 62 -1.74 -7.66 -9.59
CA TYR A 62 -1.12 -8.97 -9.50
C TYR A 62 -1.98 -9.94 -8.69
N ASN A 63 -1.85 -11.23 -8.99
CA ASN A 63 -2.26 -12.31 -8.13
C ASN A 63 -1.07 -12.73 -7.26
N ASN A 64 -1.26 -12.74 -5.94
CA ASN A 64 -0.24 -13.22 -5.00
C ASN A 64 -0.50 -14.70 -4.70
N ILE A 65 0.48 -15.57 -4.98
CA ILE A 65 0.32 -17.02 -4.81
C ILE A 65 0.07 -17.44 -3.36
N ASN A 66 0.53 -16.64 -2.39
CA ASN A 66 0.35 -16.90 -0.96
C ASN A 66 -1.06 -16.50 -0.49
N TYR A 67 -1.76 -15.67 -1.26
CA TYR A 67 -3.11 -15.19 -0.97
C TYR A 67 -3.98 -15.27 -2.23
N PRO A 68 -4.23 -16.49 -2.75
CA PRO A 68 -4.87 -16.66 -4.04
C PRO A 68 -6.29 -16.09 -4.06
N GLY A 69 -6.66 -15.51 -5.21
CA GLY A 69 -7.99 -14.94 -5.42
C GLY A 69 -8.20 -13.56 -4.77
N LYS A 70 -7.15 -12.98 -4.17
CA LYS A 70 -7.16 -11.61 -3.68
C LYS A 70 -6.23 -10.74 -4.53
N PRO A 71 -6.70 -9.59 -5.01
CA PRO A 71 -5.85 -8.72 -5.81
C PRO A 71 -4.76 -8.09 -4.93
N TYR A 72 -3.55 -8.13 -5.47
CA TYR A 72 -2.39 -7.39 -4.99
C TYR A 72 -2.15 -6.22 -5.93
N VAL A 73 -2.40 -5.01 -5.45
CA VAL A 73 -2.47 -3.82 -6.28
C VAL A 73 -1.30 -2.91 -5.95
N VAL A 74 -0.41 -2.72 -6.91
CA VAL A 74 0.74 -1.82 -6.77
C VAL A 74 0.33 -0.45 -7.30
N ILE A 75 0.45 0.57 -6.46
CA ILE A 75 0.21 1.98 -6.77
C ILE A 75 1.55 2.70 -6.76
N LYS A 76 1.94 3.24 -7.92
CA LYS A 76 3.22 3.91 -8.14
C LYS A 76 2.99 5.40 -8.40
N PRO A 77 3.33 6.31 -7.47
CA PRO A 77 3.24 7.74 -7.73
C PRO A 77 4.03 8.15 -8.99
N TYR A 78 3.53 9.11 -9.76
CA TYR A 78 4.28 9.61 -10.93
C TYR A 78 5.52 10.42 -10.55
N ASP A 79 5.47 11.11 -9.42
CA ASP A 79 6.63 11.81 -8.86
C ASP A 79 7.57 10.80 -8.19
N SER A 80 8.68 10.46 -8.85
CA SER A 80 9.68 9.53 -8.33
C SER A 80 10.45 10.05 -7.11
N SER A 81 10.36 11.35 -6.80
CA SER A 81 10.94 11.93 -5.59
C SER A 81 10.02 11.81 -4.38
N PHE A 82 8.75 11.50 -4.60
CA PHE A 82 7.78 11.34 -3.53
C PHE A 82 7.99 10.02 -2.80
N VAL A 83 8.17 10.09 -1.48
CA VAL A 83 8.24 8.92 -0.60
C VAL A 83 6.87 8.71 0.05
N PRO A 84 6.06 7.76 -0.44
CA PRO A 84 4.71 7.57 0.05
C PRO A 84 4.66 6.86 1.40
N ALA A 85 5.69 6.10 1.79
CA ALA A 85 5.69 5.35 3.05
C ALA A 85 7.11 5.02 3.55
N SER A 86 7.20 4.45 4.74
CA SER A 86 8.45 3.98 5.34
C SER A 86 8.26 2.68 6.11
N GLY A 87 9.28 1.83 6.08
CA GLY A 87 9.36 0.61 6.87
C GLY A 87 9.82 0.89 8.31
N ILE A 88 9.20 0.20 9.27
CA ILE A 88 9.50 0.25 10.70
C ILE A 88 9.82 -1.18 11.15
N LEU A 89 10.98 -1.36 11.78
CA LEU A 89 11.40 -2.65 12.31
C LEU A 89 10.57 -3.05 13.55
N PRO A 90 10.53 -4.35 13.90
CA PRO A 90 9.92 -4.79 15.16
C PRO A 90 10.46 -4.02 16.36
N TYR A 91 9.56 -3.58 17.25
CA TYR A 91 9.83 -2.83 18.47
C TYR A 91 10.43 -1.43 18.32
N ASP A 92 10.66 -0.96 17.09
CA ASP A 92 11.14 0.40 16.82
C ASP A 92 9.98 1.38 16.63
N ASP A 93 10.27 2.66 16.86
CA ASP A 93 9.37 3.79 16.64
C ASP A 93 9.86 4.76 15.54
N PHE A 94 11.00 4.46 14.89
CA PHE A 94 11.58 5.26 13.81
C PHE A 94 11.67 4.49 12.48
N ALA A 95 11.75 5.24 11.37
CA ALA A 95 11.86 4.72 10.02
C ALA A 95 13.22 4.06 9.75
N ALA A 96 13.21 2.82 9.28
CA ALA A 96 14.41 2.07 8.90
C ALA A 96 14.77 2.26 7.42
N HIS A 97 13.77 2.35 6.55
CA HIS A 97 13.97 2.58 5.12
C HIS A 97 12.70 3.16 4.46
N THR A 98 12.87 3.74 3.27
CA THR A 98 11.77 4.30 2.48
C THR A 98 11.06 3.22 1.66
N CYS A 99 9.76 3.37 1.50
CA CYS A 99 8.94 2.59 0.56
C CYS A 99 8.45 3.55 -0.53
N ASP A 100 8.74 3.24 -1.78
CA ASP A 100 8.43 4.06 -2.97
C ASP A 100 7.11 3.67 -3.64
N CYS A 101 6.53 2.53 -3.26
CA CYS A 101 5.23 2.09 -3.73
C CYS A 101 4.23 2.03 -2.58
N ILE A 102 2.94 2.15 -2.93
CA ILE A 102 1.84 1.77 -2.05
C ILE A 102 1.21 0.49 -2.57
N ILE A 103 0.96 -0.44 -1.67
CA ILE A 103 0.26 -1.68 -1.96
C ILE A 103 -1.14 -1.56 -1.39
N ALA A 104 -2.14 -1.86 -2.20
CA ALA A 104 -3.51 -2.06 -1.75
C ALA A 104 -3.86 -3.54 -1.88
N VAL A 105 -4.30 -4.15 -0.78
CA VAL A 105 -4.82 -5.53 -0.77
C VAL A 105 -6.22 -5.56 -0.18
N SER A 106 -7.08 -6.40 -0.74
CA SER A 106 -8.45 -6.56 -0.23
C SER A 106 -8.47 -7.49 0.99
N GLY A 107 -8.89 -6.95 2.14
CA GLY A 107 -9.16 -7.70 3.35
C GLY A 107 -10.58 -8.27 3.35
N THR A 108 -10.75 -9.54 3.72
CA THR A 108 -12.05 -10.24 3.70
C THR A 108 -13.11 -9.65 4.64
N ARG A 109 -12.74 -8.78 5.58
CA ARG A 109 -13.65 -8.19 6.58
C ARG A 109 -13.45 -6.70 6.86
N ILE A 110 -12.39 -6.08 6.36
CA ILE A 110 -11.91 -4.76 6.82
C ILE A 110 -11.79 -3.77 5.66
N GLY A 111 -12.29 -4.15 4.47
CA GLY A 111 -12.12 -3.37 3.24
C GLY A 111 -10.70 -3.45 2.71
N TRP A 112 -10.23 -2.35 2.12
CA TRP A 112 -8.88 -2.29 1.55
C TRP A 112 -7.86 -1.98 2.63
N HIS A 113 -6.72 -2.65 2.52
CA HIS A 113 -5.61 -2.43 3.40
C HIS A 113 -4.46 -1.88 2.57
N LEU A 114 -4.10 -0.62 2.84
CA LEU A 114 -2.95 0.04 2.24
C LEU A 114 -1.70 -0.04 3.14
N TYR A 115 -0.56 -0.29 2.52
CA TYR A 115 0.74 -0.29 3.17
C TYR A 115 1.85 0.08 2.17
N GLY A 116 2.98 0.59 2.66
CA GLY A 116 4.14 0.86 1.82
C GLY A 116 4.91 -0.41 1.45
N GLU A 117 5.48 -0.46 0.25
CA GLU A 117 6.42 -1.50 -0.17
C GLU A 117 7.55 -0.90 -1.04
N ARG A 118 8.70 -1.58 -1.11
CA ARG A 118 9.76 -1.21 -2.04
C ARG A 118 9.54 -1.84 -3.42
N SER A 119 9.73 -1.06 -4.47
CA SER A 119 9.67 -1.55 -5.86
C SER A 119 10.60 -2.72 -6.11
N GLN A 120 11.78 -2.74 -5.47
CA GLN A 120 12.71 -3.87 -5.53
C GLN A 120 12.09 -5.15 -4.95
N ASP A 121 11.45 -5.09 -3.78
CA ASP A 121 10.84 -6.28 -3.16
C ASP A 121 9.65 -6.79 -4.00
N ILE A 122 8.91 -5.87 -4.65
CA ILE A 122 7.85 -6.24 -5.60
C ILE A 122 8.46 -6.97 -6.80
N GLN A 123 9.55 -6.44 -7.38
CA GLN A 123 10.23 -7.05 -8.51
C GLN A 123 10.78 -8.44 -8.16
N ASP A 124 11.43 -8.58 -7.00
CA ASP A 124 11.93 -9.86 -6.51
C ASP A 124 10.78 -10.88 -6.37
N ASN A 125 9.61 -10.45 -5.91
CA ASN A 125 8.43 -11.32 -5.82
C ASN A 125 7.87 -11.70 -7.20
N ILE A 126 7.97 -10.82 -8.20
CA ILE A 126 7.61 -11.15 -9.59
C ILE A 126 8.59 -12.18 -10.16
N ASP A 127 9.88 -11.93 -10.01
CA ASP A 127 10.96 -12.76 -10.57
C ASP A 127 10.96 -14.17 -9.96
N ASN A 128 10.61 -14.28 -8.68
CA ASN A 128 10.45 -15.55 -7.98
C ASN A 128 9.07 -16.21 -8.20
N GLY A 129 8.21 -15.66 -9.05
CA GLY A 129 6.89 -16.20 -9.37
C GLY A 129 5.85 -16.09 -8.24
N GLN A 130 6.12 -15.28 -7.21
CA GLN A 130 5.19 -15.05 -6.10
C GLN A 130 4.08 -14.06 -6.46
N LEU A 131 4.37 -13.12 -7.36
CA LEU A 131 3.40 -12.19 -7.94
C LEU A 131 3.28 -12.47 -9.44
N ILE A 132 2.05 -12.75 -9.89
CA ILE A 132 1.72 -13.01 -11.30
C ILE A 132 0.82 -11.89 -11.79
N LYS A 133 1.18 -11.20 -12.87
CA LYS A 133 0.41 -10.07 -13.41
C LYS A 133 -1.02 -10.51 -13.81
N LEU A 134 -2.01 -9.70 -13.44
CA LEU A 134 -3.44 -9.91 -13.76
C LEU A 134 -3.83 -9.52 -15.18
#